data_AF-A0A8T4D1X3-F1
#
_entry.id   AF-A0A8T4D1X3-F1
#
_cell.length_a   1.000
_cell.length_b   1.000
_cell.length_c   1.000
_cell.angle_alpha   90.00
_cell.angle_beta   90.00
_cell.angle_gamma   90.00
#
_symmetry.space_group_name_H-M   'P 1'
#
loop_
_entity.id
_entity.type
_entity.pdbx_description
1 polymer ?
#
loop_
_entity_poly.entity_id
_entity_poly.type
_entity_poly.pdbx_seq_one_letter_code
_entity_poly.pdbx_strand_id
1 'polypeptide(L)'
;MIHFPRKETVASLLLVVGIFYFSFMILDRVLSLIYGFNFQPYGPYMPPGFTVYGHLFNGSASAFGLFLTLKLYSYGEKRGKLFLQVLALGIFFAVGAFIPFMNDAEHLTNHGQAATIPLYVLANDLYVFFWGLLTYRLARSLKTKAIVLGTLFFVFLIVHFVFYAPMFPEFYWS
;
A
#
# COMPACT_ATOMS: atom_id res chain seq x y z
N MET A 1 6.22 3.74 -34.65
CA MET A 1 6.21 5.01 -33.88
C MET A 1 5.92 4.70 -32.43
N ILE A 2 6.89 4.92 -31.53
CA ILE A 2 6.68 4.75 -30.08
C ILE A 2 5.83 5.94 -29.62
N HIS A 3 4.57 5.69 -29.23
CA HIS A 3 3.73 6.72 -28.61
C HIS A 3 4.23 6.97 -27.19
N PHE A 4 4.97 8.06 -26.99
CA PHE A 4 5.31 8.50 -25.65
C PHE A 4 4.04 8.84 -24.87
N PRO A 5 3.91 8.39 -23.61
CA PRO A 5 2.76 8.73 -22.78
C PRO A 5 2.68 10.24 -22.58
N ARG A 6 1.46 10.80 -22.61
CA ARG A 6 1.22 12.23 -22.37
C ARG A 6 1.74 12.62 -20.98
N LYS A 7 2.28 13.84 -20.83
CA LYS A 7 2.80 14.37 -19.56
C LYS A 7 1.83 14.18 -18.38
N GLU A 8 0.53 14.38 -18.62
CA GLU A 8 -0.54 14.18 -17.63
C GLU A 8 -0.68 12.73 -17.16
N THR A 9 -0.45 11.76 -18.05
CA THR A 9 -0.48 10.33 -17.73
C THR A 9 0.68 9.98 -16.81
N VAL A 10 1.89 10.47 -17.13
CA VAL A 10 3.08 10.28 -16.30
C VAL A 10 2.89 10.92 -14.93
N ALA A 11 2.42 12.17 -14.87
CA ALA A 11 2.14 12.85 -13.61
C ALA A 11 1.10 12.11 -12.76
N SER A 12 0.03 11.61 -13.38
CA SER A 12 -0.98 10.81 -12.69
C SER A 12 -0.40 9.52 -12.13
N LEU A 13 0.47 8.83 -12.87
CA LEU A 13 1.11 7.60 -12.40
C LEU A 13 2.03 7.87 -11.21
N LEU A 14 2.87 8.90 -11.29
CA LEU A 14 3.77 9.29 -10.20
C LEU A 14 2.99 9.65 -8.94
N LEU A 15 1.88 10.38 -9.06
CA LEU A 15 1.02 10.71 -7.93
C LEU A 15 0.39 9.47 -7.31
N VAL A 16 -0.06 8.50 -8.11
CA VAL A 16 -0.60 7.25 -7.58
C VAL A 16 0.47 6.44 -6.86
N VAL A 17 1.66 6.30 -7.45
CA VAL A 17 2.79 5.63 -6.79
C VAL A 17 3.14 6.31 -5.47
N GLY A 18 3.20 7.64 -5.44
CA GLY A 18 3.45 8.40 -4.22
C GLY A 18 2.37 8.19 -3.15
N ILE A 19 1.09 8.15 -3.55
CA ILE A 19 -0.01 7.87 -2.62
C ILE A 19 0.17 6.49 -2.00
N PHE A 20 0.35 5.44 -2.80
CA PHE A 20 0.55 4.09 -2.27
C PHE A 20 1.81 4.00 -1.40
N TYR A 21 2.90 4.65 -1.79
CA TYR A 21 4.14 4.70 -1.00
C TYR A 21 3.90 5.26 0.40
N PHE A 22 3.34 6.46 0.53
CA PHE A 22 3.08 7.06 1.84
C PHE A 22 2.01 6.32 2.63
N SER A 23 1.01 5.75 1.95
CA SER A 23 0.01 4.88 2.56
C SER A 23 0.67 3.68 3.26
N PHE A 24 1.55 2.95 2.58
CA PHE A 24 2.28 1.83 3.19
C PHE A 24 3.23 2.27 4.30
N MET A 25 3.95 3.38 4.14
CA MET A 25 4.78 3.93 5.20
C MET A 25 3.97 4.21 6.48
N ILE A 26 2.81 4.85 6.35
CA ILE A 26 1.93 5.13 7.50
C ILE A 26 1.41 3.83 8.11
N LEU A 27 0.97 2.88 7.27
CA LEU A 27 0.45 1.60 7.72
C LEU A 27 1.47 0.87 8.59
N ASP A 28 2.71 0.74 8.13
CA ASP A 28 3.80 0.10 8.88
C ASP A 28 4.08 0.77 10.22
N ARG A 29 4.10 2.12 10.26
CA ARG A 29 4.29 2.86 11.53
C ARG A 29 3.13 2.61 12.48
N VAL A 30 1.89 2.65 12.00
CA VAL A 30 0.69 2.42 12.81
C VAL A 30 0.64 0.98 13.33
N LEU A 31 0.97 0.00 12.50
CA LEU A 31 1.05 -1.40 12.92
C LEU A 31 2.13 -1.59 13.99
N SER A 32 3.29 -0.97 13.79
CA SER A 32 4.37 -1.05 14.79
C SER A 32 3.96 -0.45 16.13
N LEU A 33 3.20 0.65 16.12
CA LEU A 33 2.62 1.25 17.32
C LEU A 33 1.58 0.34 17.99
N ILE A 34 0.72 -0.31 17.20
CA ILE A 34 -0.35 -1.19 17.71
C ILE A 34 0.23 -2.45 18.37
N TYR A 35 1.20 -3.08 17.69
CA TYR A 35 1.75 -4.36 18.14
C TYR A 35 2.95 -4.21 19.09
N GLY A 36 3.55 -3.02 19.16
CA GLY A 36 4.64 -2.72 20.07
C GLY A 36 6.01 -3.25 19.63
N PHE A 37 6.15 -3.66 18.37
CA PHE A 37 7.43 -3.99 17.75
C PHE A 37 7.52 -3.39 16.35
N ASN A 38 8.74 -3.19 15.86
CA ASN A 38 8.96 -2.59 14.55
C ASN A 38 8.76 -3.60 13.43
N PHE A 39 7.78 -3.37 12.55
CA PHE A 39 7.56 -4.18 11.35
C PHE A 39 8.59 -3.93 10.25
N GLN A 40 9.36 -2.85 10.34
CA GLN A 40 10.31 -2.57 9.28
C GLN A 40 11.53 -3.49 9.34
N PRO A 41 12.05 -3.91 8.17
CA PRO A 41 13.30 -4.65 8.06
C PRO A 41 14.47 -3.69 8.32
N TYR A 42 14.62 -3.21 9.54
CA TYR A 42 15.82 -2.56 10.00
C TYR A 42 16.56 -3.53 10.91
N GLY A 43 17.54 -4.19 10.32
CA GLY A 43 18.57 -4.90 11.04
C GLY A 43 19.93 -4.46 10.49
N PRO A 44 21.02 -4.67 11.24
CA PRO A 44 22.39 -4.38 10.77
C PRO A 44 22.77 -5.14 9.49
N TYR A 45 21.95 -6.09 9.05
CA TYR A 45 22.15 -6.93 7.88
C TYR A 45 21.39 -6.46 6.63
N MET A 46 20.53 -5.44 6.74
CA MET A 46 19.70 -4.98 5.62
C MET A 46 20.43 -3.92 4.78
N PRO A 47 20.40 -4.01 3.44
CA PRO A 47 21.04 -3.01 2.58
C PRO A 47 20.48 -1.60 2.82
N PRO A 48 21.31 -0.54 2.75
CA PRO A 48 20.82 0.83 2.81
C PRO A 48 19.71 1.08 1.79
N GLY A 49 18.61 1.70 2.25
CA GLY A 49 17.45 2.01 1.40
C GLY A 49 16.51 0.84 1.12
N PHE A 50 16.79 -0.38 1.61
CA PHE A 50 15.92 -1.55 1.40
C PHE A 50 14.45 -1.28 1.79
N THR A 51 14.22 -0.56 2.88
CA THR A 51 12.88 -0.16 3.33
C THR A 51 12.20 0.82 2.36
N VAL A 52 12.92 1.84 1.89
CA VAL A 52 12.41 2.82 0.91
C VAL A 52 12.07 2.12 -0.40
N TYR A 53 12.97 1.27 -0.90
CA TYR A 53 12.74 0.50 -2.11
C TYR A 53 11.62 -0.52 -1.92
N GLY A 54 11.55 -1.21 -0.77
CA GLY A 54 10.52 -2.17 -0.43
C GLY A 54 9.13 -1.54 -0.44
N HIS A 55 8.94 -0.39 0.21
CA HIS A 55 7.68 0.35 0.17
C HIS A 55 7.35 0.87 -1.22
N LEU A 56 8.34 1.32 -1.99
CA LEU A 56 8.14 1.74 -3.37
C LEU A 56 7.70 0.58 -4.25
N PHE A 57 8.32 -0.60 -4.12
CA PHE A 57 7.98 -1.80 -4.88
C PHE A 57 6.63 -2.37 -4.47
N ASN A 58 6.37 -2.53 -3.17
CA ASN A 58 5.08 -3.00 -2.64
C ASN A 58 3.94 -2.04 -3.00
N GLY A 59 4.18 -0.74 -2.86
CA GLY A 59 3.24 0.31 -3.25
C GLY A 59 2.95 0.30 -4.76
N SER A 60 3.99 0.18 -5.59
CA SER A 60 3.84 0.12 -7.05
C SER A 60 3.14 -1.15 -7.52
N ALA A 61 3.48 -2.30 -6.93
CA ALA A 61 2.85 -3.59 -7.23
C ALA A 61 1.38 -3.58 -6.84
N SER A 62 1.05 -3.04 -5.67
CA SER A 62 -0.34 -2.88 -5.20
C SER A 62 -1.14 -1.95 -6.10
N ALA A 63 -0.57 -0.80 -6.47
CA ALA A 63 -1.19 0.14 -7.40
C ALA A 63 -1.48 -0.53 -8.76
N PHE A 64 -0.50 -1.26 -9.30
CA PHE A 64 -0.65 -1.98 -10.57
C PHE A 64 -1.68 -3.10 -10.49
N GLY A 65 -1.65 -3.92 -9.44
CA GLY A 65 -2.62 -4.99 -9.20
C GLY A 65 -4.05 -4.45 -9.12
N LEU A 66 -4.25 -3.32 -8.44
CA LEU A 66 -5.55 -2.65 -8.37
C LEU A 66 -5.99 -2.05 -9.70
N PHE A 67 -5.07 -1.46 -10.46
CA PHE A 67 -5.38 -1.00 -11.80
C PHE A 67 -5.92 -2.14 -12.68
N LEU A 68 -5.26 -3.30 -12.69
CA LEU A 68 -5.70 -4.47 -13.43
C LEU A 68 -7.04 -4.99 -12.93
N THR A 69 -7.21 -5.09 -11.60
CA THR A 69 -8.46 -5.51 -10.95
C THR A 69 -9.64 -4.64 -11.40
N LEU A 70 -9.49 -3.31 -11.28
CA LEU A 70 -10.55 -2.37 -11.62
C LEU A 70 -10.84 -2.36 -13.13
N LYS A 71 -9.82 -2.56 -13.97
CA LYS A 71 -9.99 -2.73 -15.42
C LYS A 71 -10.78 -3.98 -15.77
N LEU A 72 -10.44 -5.12 -15.18
CA LEU A 72 -11.14 -6.39 -15.40
C LEU A 72 -12.58 -6.30 -14.90
N TYR A 73 -12.80 -5.70 -13.73
CA TYR A 73 -14.13 -5.45 -13.18
C TYR A 73 -14.97 -4.62 -14.16
N SER A 74 -14.47 -3.46 -14.59
CA SER A 74 -15.19 -2.58 -15.52
C SER A 74 -15.41 -3.22 -16.90
N TYR A 75 -14.54 -4.11 -17.34
CA TYR A 75 -14.79 -4.91 -18.55
C TYR A 75 -15.95 -5.89 -18.34
N GLY A 76 -16.00 -6.57 -17.20
CA GLY A 76 -17.12 -7.45 -16.82
C GLY A 76 -18.44 -6.70 -16.76
N GLU A 77 -18.46 -5.51 -16.15
CA GLU A 77 -19.62 -4.62 -16.08
C GLU A 77 -20.13 -4.24 -17.48
N LYS A 78 -19.25 -3.76 -18.36
CA LYS A 78 -19.61 -3.39 -19.75
C LYS A 78 -20.15 -4.55 -20.58
N ARG A 79 -19.75 -5.79 -20.27
CA ARG A 79 -20.17 -7.00 -20.98
C ARG A 79 -21.34 -7.71 -20.31
N GLY A 80 -21.87 -7.20 -19.20
CA GLY A 80 -22.91 -7.86 -18.40
C GLY A 80 -22.45 -9.20 -17.79
N LYS A 81 -21.14 -9.41 -17.63
CA LYS A 81 -20.56 -10.67 -17.13
C LYS A 81 -20.20 -10.55 -15.65
N LEU A 82 -21.14 -10.93 -14.78
CA LEU A 82 -20.93 -10.92 -13.32
C LEU A 82 -19.75 -11.79 -12.89
N PHE A 83 -19.55 -12.94 -13.54
CA PHE A 83 -18.41 -13.83 -13.25
C PHE A 83 -17.05 -13.11 -13.35
N LEU A 84 -16.87 -12.23 -14.34
CA LEU A 84 -15.61 -11.49 -14.50
C LEU A 84 -15.42 -10.43 -13.40
N GLN A 85 -16.50 -9.87 -12.88
CA GLN A 85 -16.46 -8.93 -11.75
C GLN A 85 -16.07 -9.66 -10.45
N VAL A 86 -16.70 -10.81 -10.19
CA VAL A 86 -16.39 -11.67 -9.03
C VAL A 86 -14.98 -12.21 -9.10
N LEU A 87 -14.54 -12.69 -10.28
CA LEU A 87 -13.18 -13.17 -10.48
C LEU A 87 -12.14 -12.07 -10.27
N ALA A 88 -12.41 -10.85 -10.74
CA ALA A 88 -11.50 -9.71 -10.52
C ALA A 88 -11.32 -9.43 -9.02
N LEU A 89 -12.41 -9.40 -8.27
CA LEU A 89 -12.34 -9.20 -6.81
C LEU A 89 -11.67 -10.39 -6.12
N GLY A 90 -11.95 -11.62 -6.54
CA GLY A 90 -11.33 -12.83 -6.00
C GLY A 90 -9.82 -12.87 -6.21
N ILE A 91 -9.33 -12.52 -7.40
CA ILE A 91 -7.89 -12.41 -7.69
C ILE A 91 -7.27 -11.31 -6.82
N PHE A 92 -7.94 -10.16 -6.69
CA PHE A 92 -7.46 -9.08 -5.84
C PHE A 92 -7.30 -9.52 -4.39
N PHE A 93 -8.30 -10.15 -3.79
CA PHE A 93 -8.20 -10.65 -2.41
C PHE A 93 -7.18 -11.78 -2.27
N ALA A 94 -7.06 -12.68 -3.25
CA ALA A 94 -6.07 -13.76 -3.19
C ALA A 94 -4.62 -13.23 -3.27
N VAL A 95 -4.34 -12.29 -4.17
CA VAL A 95 -3.01 -11.69 -4.34
C VAL A 95 -2.73 -10.67 -3.23
N GLY A 96 -3.73 -9.88 -2.87
CA GLY A 96 -3.70 -8.95 -1.75
C GLY A 96 -3.32 -9.67 -0.47
N ALA A 97 -3.97 -10.79 -0.17
CA ALA A 97 -3.70 -11.55 1.05
C ALA A 97 -2.33 -12.23 1.07
N PHE A 98 -1.80 -12.59 -0.10
CA PHE A 98 -0.53 -13.29 -0.22
C PHE A 98 0.67 -12.43 0.17
N ILE A 99 0.67 -11.15 -0.21
CA ILE A 99 1.78 -10.21 0.06
C ILE A 99 2.03 -9.98 1.57
N PRO A 100 1.05 -9.54 2.39
CA PRO A 100 1.22 -9.31 3.82
C PRO A 100 1.45 -10.63 4.58
N PHE A 101 0.85 -11.74 4.13
CA PHE A 101 1.09 -13.05 4.76
C PHE A 101 2.54 -13.51 4.58
N MET A 102 3.11 -13.37 3.38
CA MET A 102 4.50 -13.75 3.13
C MET A 102 5.52 -12.84 3.80
N ASN A 103 5.19 -11.55 3.97
CA ASN A 103 6.13 -10.57 4.54
C ASN A 103 6.13 -10.58 6.08
N ASP A 104 4.97 -10.71 6.70
CA ASP A 104 4.82 -10.34 8.12
C ASP A 104 4.35 -11.49 9.02
N ALA A 105 3.88 -12.62 8.46
CA ALA A 105 3.38 -13.73 9.26
C ALA A 105 4.45 -14.36 10.16
N GLU A 106 5.67 -14.51 9.66
CA GLU A 106 6.80 -15.02 10.46
C GLU A 106 7.12 -14.05 11.60
N HIS A 107 7.16 -12.75 11.29
CA HIS A 107 7.46 -11.72 12.28
C HIS A 107 6.39 -11.63 13.37
N LEU A 108 5.11 -11.66 12.99
CA LEU A 108 3.96 -11.75 13.91
C LEU A 108 4.03 -13.00 14.78
N THR A 109 4.38 -14.15 14.20
CA THR A 109 4.47 -15.42 14.93
C THR A 109 5.59 -15.39 15.96
N ASN A 110 6.78 -14.90 15.58
CA ASN A 110 7.94 -14.80 16.47
C ASN A 110 7.72 -13.84 17.65
N HIS A 111 6.78 -12.88 17.52
CA HIS A 111 6.38 -11.96 18.59
C HIS A 111 5.09 -12.39 19.32
N GLY A 112 4.64 -13.64 19.14
CA GLY A 112 3.47 -14.18 19.86
C GLY A 112 2.12 -13.67 19.37
N GLN A 113 2.07 -13.03 18.19
CA GLN A 113 0.87 -12.43 17.60
C GLN A 113 0.28 -13.28 16.46
N ALA A 114 0.59 -14.57 16.38
CA ALA A 114 0.11 -15.45 15.31
C ALA A 114 -1.42 -15.44 15.15
N ALA A 115 -2.16 -15.28 16.26
CA ALA A 115 -3.63 -15.24 16.26
C ALA A 115 -4.21 -14.02 15.51
N THR A 116 -3.44 -12.94 15.32
CA THR A 116 -3.91 -11.73 14.64
C THR A 116 -3.70 -11.76 13.14
N ILE A 117 -2.93 -12.73 12.61
CA ILE A 117 -2.59 -12.84 11.17
C ILE A 117 -3.83 -12.76 10.26
N PRO A 118 -4.95 -13.47 10.52
CA PRO A 118 -6.12 -13.38 9.65
C PRO A 118 -6.72 -11.96 9.60
N LEU A 119 -6.80 -11.29 10.75
CA LEU A 119 -7.32 -9.92 10.83
C LEU A 119 -6.37 -8.93 10.17
N TYR A 120 -5.07 -9.11 10.37
CA TYR A 120 -4.02 -8.31 9.75
C TYR A 120 -4.09 -8.36 8.22
N VAL A 121 -4.17 -9.57 7.66
CA VAL A 121 -4.28 -9.80 6.22
C VAL A 121 -5.54 -9.14 5.65
N LEU A 122 -6.70 -9.34 6.29
CA LEU A 122 -7.96 -8.71 5.87
C LEU A 122 -7.89 -7.18 5.94
N ALA A 123 -7.31 -6.62 7.00
CA ALA A 123 -7.18 -5.18 7.16
C ALA A 123 -6.26 -4.58 6.10
N ASN A 124 -5.14 -5.24 5.79
CA ASN A 124 -4.24 -4.82 4.72
C ASN A 124 -4.92 -4.85 3.35
N ASP A 125 -5.67 -5.91 3.04
CA ASP A 125 -6.40 -6.04 1.76
C ASP A 125 -7.45 -4.94 1.58
N LEU A 126 -8.25 -4.70 2.62
CA LEU A 126 -9.23 -3.62 2.61
C LEU A 126 -8.55 -2.26 2.46
N TYR A 127 -7.45 -2.04 3.19
CA TYR A 127 -6.67 -0.81 3.11
C TYR A 127 -6.19 -0.54 1.68
N VAL A 128 -5.53 -1.52 1.07
CA VAL A 128 -5.04 -1.45 -0.31
C VAL A 128 -6.20 -1.23 -1.28
N PHE A 129 -7.30 -1.96 -1.14
CA PHE A 129 -8.50 -1.81 -1.97
C PHE A 129 -9.07 -0.41 -1.94
N PHE A 130 -9.26 0.17 -0.74
CA PHE A 130 -9.83 1.51 -0.59
C PHE A 130 -8.91 2.58 -1.17
N TRP A 131 -7.59 2.43 -1.06
CA TRP A 131 -6.64 3.31 -1.76
C TRP A 131 -6.75 3.19 -3.27
N GLY A 132 -6.93 1.98 -3.81
CA GLY A 132 -7.20 1.78 -5.24
C GLY A 132 -8.49 2.44 -5.70
N LEU A 133 -9.58 2.25 -4.94
CA LEU A 133 -10.88 2.86 -5.21
C LEU A 133 -10.76 4.39 -5.20
N LEU A 134 -10.11 4.95 -4.19
CA LEU A 134 -9.86 6.38 -4.07
C LEU A 134 -9.03 6.89 -5.25
N THR A 135 -7.87 6.31 -5.52
CA THR A 135 -6.91 6.83 -6.51
C THR A 135 -7.33 6.63 -7.97
N TYR A 136 -8.08 5.56 -8.29
CA TYR A 136 -8.46 5.24 -9.67
C TYR A 136 -9.90 5.57 -10.01
N ARG A 137 -10.83 5.65 -9.03
CA ARG A 137 -12.24 5.96 -9.30
C ARG A 137 -12.71 7.31 -8.75
N LEU A 138 -12.21 7.75 -7.59
CA LEU A 138 -12.71 8.97 -6.92
C LEU A 138 -11.81 10.19 -7.19
N ALA A 139 -10.51 10.11 -6.89
CA ALA A 139 -9.50 11.13 -7.09
C ALA A 139 -9.01 11.15 -8.55
N ARG A 140 -9.91 11.44 -9.50
CA ARG A 140 -9.59 11.37 -10.94
C ARG A 140 -8.67 12.48 -11.43
N SER A 141 -8.71 13.66 -10.79
CA SER A 141 -7.91 14.82 -11.21
C SER A 141 -6.51 14.81 -10.60
N LEU A 142 -5.53 15.34 -11.34
CA LEU A 142 -4.16 15.52 -10.83
C LEU A 142 -4.14 16.38 -9.54
N LYS A 143 -4.97 17.43 -9.50
CA LYS A 143 -5.10 18.30 -8.33
C LYS A 143 -5.55 17.53 -7.10
N THR A 144 -6.59 16.69 -7.22
CA THR A 144 -7.08 15.88 -6.10
C THR A 144 -6.02 14.89 -5.63
N LYS A 145 -5.33 14.21 -6.55
CA LYS A 145 -4.26 13.28 -6.18
C LYS A 145 -3.09 13.99 -5.48
N ALA A 146 -2.72 15.18 -5.94
CA ALA A 146 -1.69 15.99 -5.29
C ALA A 146 -2.08 16.42 -3.88
N ILE A 147 -3.36 16.81 -3.66
CA ILE A 147 -3.87 17.12 -2.33
C ILE A 147 -3.80 15.89 -1.42
N VAL A 148 -4.30 14.73 -1.89
CA VAL A 148 -4.25 13.47 -1.14
C VAL A 148 -2.82 13.10 -0.76
N LEU A 149 -1.88 13.18 -1.72
CA LEU A 149 -0.47 12.93 -1.48
C LEU A 149 0.12 13.90 -0.44
N GLY A 150 -0.20 15.19 -0.55
CA GLY A 150 0.24 16.20 0.42
C GLY A 150 -0.30 15.90 1.83
N THR A 151 -1.58 15.57 1.95
CA THR A 151 -2.19 15.16 3.23
C THR A 151 -1.50 13.94 3.81
N LEU A 152 -1.25 12.90 2.99
CA LEU A 152 -0.54 11.71 3.43
C LEU A 152 0.88 12.02 3.90
N PHE A 153 1.60 12.89 3.22
CA PHE A 153 2.92 13.33 3.66
C PHE A 153 2.87 13.96 5.07
N PHE A 154 1.92 14.88 5.32
CA PHE A 154 1.77 15.48 6.65
C PHE A 154 1.35 14.46 7.72
N VAL A 155 0.42 13.56 7.40
CA VAL A 155 0.00 12.49 8.31
C VAL A 155 1.19 11.58 8.63
N PHE A 156 2.00 11.22 7.64
CA PHE A 156 3.22 10.46 7.85
C PHE A 156 4.18 11.16 8.82
N LEU A 157 4.44 12.46 8.64
CA LEU A 157 5.31 13.20 9.56
C LEU A 157 4.79 13.16 11.00
N ILE A 158 3.47 13.31 11.19
CA ILE A 158 2.85 13.24 12.52
C ILE A 158 3.01 11.84 13.10
N VAL A 159 2.59 10.80 12.37
CA VAL A 159 2.65 9.40 12.83
C VAL A 159 4.09 9.01 13.14
N HIS A 160 5.04 9.38 12.27
CA HIS A 160 6.45 9.04 12.42
C HIS A 160 7.10 9.78 13.60
N PHE A 161 7.10 11.12 13.59
CA PHE A 161 7.90 11.88 14.56
C PHE A 161 7.21 12.08 15.92
N VAL A 162 5.88 12.11 15.97
CA VAL A 162 5.14 12.37 17.22
C VAL A 162 4.86 11.07 17.97
N PHE A 163 4.61 9.95 17.27
CA PHE A 163 4.18 8.71 17.90
C PHE A 163 5.21 7.59 17.77
N TYR A 164 5.66 7.30 16.55
CA TYR A 164 6.53 6.14 16.29
C TYR A 164 7.97 6.33 16.79
N ALA A 165 8.64 7.43 16.43
CA ALA A 165 10.04 7.67 16.78
C ALA A 165 10.29 7.75 18.31
N PRO A 166 9.36 8.28 19.14
CA PRO A 166 9.50 8.17 20.60
C PRO A 166 9.45 6.73 21.14
N MET A 167 8.69 5.85 20.47
CA MET A 167 8.58 4.44 20.85
C MET A 167 9.74 3.60 20.33
N PHE A 168 10.27 3.94 19.16
CA PHE A 168 11.41 3.27 18.51
C PHE A 168 12.50 4.29 18.12
N PRO A 169 13.26 4.82 19.10
CA PRO A 169 14.21 5.91 18.89
C PRO A 169 15.37 5.56 17.94
N GLU A 170 15.71 4.29 17.81
CA GLU A 170 16.67 3.77 16.84
C GLU A 170 16.25 4.02 15.38
N PHE A 171 14.97 4.32 15.14
CA PHE A 171 14.37 4.56 13.83
C PHE A 171 13.93 6.03 13.63
N TYR A 172 14.54 6.96 14.36
CA TYR A 172 14.17 8.38 14.29
C TYR A 172 14.26 8.97 12.86
N TRP A 173 15.33 8.65 12.12
CA TRP A 173 15.60 9.21 10.78
C TRP A 173 15.25 8.26 9.62
N SER A 174 14.52 7.18 9.91
CA SER A 174 14.38 6.05 9.01
C SER A 174 13.12 6.06 8.14
#